data_AF-A0A7V9RA23-F1
#
_entry.id   AF-A0A7V9RA23-F1
#
_cell.length_a   1.000
_cell.length_b   1.000
_cell.length_c   1.000
_cell.angle_alpha   90.00
_cell.angle_beta   90.00
_cell.angle_gamma   90.00
#
_symmetry.space_group_name_H-M   'P 1'
#
loop_
_entity.id
_entity.type
_entity.pdbx_description
1 polymer ?
#
loop_
_entity_poly.entity_id
_entity_poly.type
_entity_poly.pdbx_seq_one_letter_code
_entity_poly.pdbx_strand_id
1 'polypeptide(L)' 'MKTSELVIAANTIWVVVAAVLVMFMQAGFAFLEAGLTRMKNAAHIAGKTVLIFGV' A
#
# COMPACT_ATOMS: atom_id res chain seq x y z
N MET A 1 2.49 16.90 30.47
CA MET A 1 1.81 16.63 29.18
C MET A 1 0.37 16.28 29.50
N LYS A 2 -0.63 17.01 28.97
CA LYS A 2 -2.03 16.65 29.22
C LYS A 2 -2.28 15.27 28.60
N THR A 3 -3.04 14.41 29.27
CA THR A 3 -3.39 13.07 28.76
C THR A 3 -4.04 13.13 27.37
N SER A 4 -4.70 14.24 27.03
CA SER A 4 -5.23 14.53 25.68
C SER A 4 -4.15 14.51 24.59
N GLU A 5 -2.99 15.11 24.83
CA GLU A 5 -1.91 15.22 23.85
C GLU A 5 -1.26 13.85 23.58
N LEU A 6 -1.15 13.01 24.62
CA LEU A 6 -0.69 11.62 24.51
C LEU A 6 -1.60 10.78 23.61
N VAL A 7 -2.91 10.94 23.79
CA VAL A 7 -3.91 10.22 22.98
C VAL A 7 -3.84 10.68 21.52
N ILE A 8 -3.71 11.99 21.27
CA ILE A 8 -3.55 12.51 19.91
C ILE A 8 -2.28 11.94 19.26
N ALA A 9 -1.14 11.99 19.94
CA ALA A 9 0.12 11.46 19.42
C ALA A 9 0.04 9.95 19.11
N ALA A 10 -0.56 9.16 20.00
CA ALA A 10 -0.74 7.72 19.80
C ALA A 10 -1.66 7.43 18.60
N ASN A 11 -2.77 8.16 18.47
CA ASN A 11 -3.68 8.03 17.33
C ASN A 11 -3.02 8.42 16.01
N THR A 12 -2.20 9.49 15.99
CA THR A 12 -1.46 9.89 14.80
C THR A 12 -0.46 8.83 14.37
N ILE A 13 0.30 8.24 15.31
CA ILE A 13 1.22 7.14 15.02
C ILE A 13 0.46 5.94 14.45
N TRP A 14 -0.67 5.57 15.06
CA TRP A 14 -1.50 4.48 14.58
C TRP A 14 -2.01 4.71 13.14
N VAL A 15 -2.50 5.91 12.84
CA VAL A 15 -2.96 6.28 11.50
C VAL A 15 -1.82 6.26 10.48
N VAL A 16 -0.62 6.72 10.84
CA VAL A 16 0.55 6.66 9.94
C VAL A 16 0.95 5.22 9.65
N VAL A 17 0.97 4.34 10.66
CA VAL A 17 1.23 2.90 10.46
C VAL A 17 0.17 2.27 9.58
N ALA A 18 -1.12 2.57 9.81
CA ALA A 18 -2.20 2.10 8.96
C ALA A 18 -2.05 2.59 7.51
N ALA A 19 -1.68 3.85 7.29
CA ALA A 19 -1.45 4.39 5.95
C ALA A 19 -0.32 3.67 5.21
N VAL A 20 0.78 3.33 5.91
CA VAL A 20 1.87 2.53 5.33
C VAL A 20 1.37 1.14 4.90
N LEU A 21 0.58 0.47 5.75
CA LEU A 21 0.02 -0.85 5.43
C LEU A 21 -0.93 -0.80 4.21
N VAL A 22 -1.71 0.27 4.07
CA VAL A 22 -2.59 0.47 2.90
C VAL A 22 -1.77 0.68 1.62
N MET A 23 -0.64 1.41 1.68
CA MET A 23 0.24 1.54 0.51
C MET A 23 0.81 0.18 0.07
N PHE A 24 1.13 -0.72 1.01
CA PHE A 24 1.56 -2.08 0.68
C PHE A 24 0.48 -2.93 0.00
N MET A 25 -0.82 -2.63 0.16
CA MET A 25 -1.88 -3.35 -0.55
C MET A 25 -1.75 -3.21 -2.07
N GLN A 26 -1.29 -2.06 -2.57
CA GLN A 26 -1.16 -1.82 -4.02
C GLN A 26 -0.08 -2.71 -4.66
N ALA A 27 1.04 -2.92 -3.96
CA ALA A 27 2.05 -3.90 -4.36
C ALA A 27 1.52 -5.35 -4.29
N GLY A 28 0.70 -5.65 -3.27
CA GLY A 28 0.02 -6.94 -3.14
C GLY A 28 -0.91 -7.24 -4.31
N PHE A 29 -1.72 -6.27 -4.72
CA PHE A 29 -2.58 -6.39 -5.90
C PHE A 29 -1.79 -6.58 -7.19
N ALA A 30 -0.68 -5.85 -7.36
CA ALA A 30 0.20 -6.02 -8.52
C ALA A 30 0.75 -7.45 -8.63
N PHE A 31 1.13 -8.06 -7.49
CA PHE A 31 1.63 -9.43 -7.47
C PHE A 31 0.52 -10.46 -7.77
N LEU A 32 -0.69 -10.24 -7.27
CA LEU A 32 -1.85 -11.10 -7.56
C LEU A 32 -2.26 -11.02 -9.04
N GLU A 33 -2.35 -9.81 -9.61
CA GLU A 33 -2.68 -9.62 -11.03
C GLU A 33 -1.59 -10.18 -11.96
N ALA A 34 -0.31 -9.99 -11.62
CA ALA A 34 0.79 -10.56 -12.38
C ALA A 34 0.87 -12.10 -12.26
N GLY A 35 0.56 -12.66 -11.09
CA GLY A 35 0.58 -14.10 -10.83
C GLY A 35 -0.60 -14.87 -11.45
N LEU A 36 -1.76 -14.22 -11.57
CA LEU A 36 -2.95 -14.81 -12.21
C LEU A 36 -2.97 -14.65 -13.75
N THR A 37 -2.06 -13.85 -14.31
CA THR A 37 -1.95 -13.66 -15.76
C THR A 37 -0.92 -14.62 -16.37
N ARG A 38 -1.03 -14.89 -17.68
CA ARG A 38 -0.06 -15.74 -18.40
C ARG A 38 1.35 -15.15 -18.26
N MET A 39 2.33 -16.00 -17.94
CA MET A 39 3.72 -15.56 -17.66
C MET A 39 4.32 -14.62 -18.71
N LYS A 40 3.97 -14.79 -19.99
CA LYS A 40 4.44 -13.91 -21.08
C LYS A 40 3.97 -12.45 -20.97
N ASN A 41 2.90 -12.18 -20.22
CA ASN A 41 2.34 -10.84 -20.03
C ASN A 41 2.54 -10.31 -18.61
N ALA A 42 3.04 -11.12 -17.66
CA ALA A 42 3.15 -10.75 -16.25
C ALA A 42 3.93 -9.46 -16.02
N ALA A 43 5.04 -9.25 -16.76
CA ALA A 43 5.85 -8.03 -16.68
C ALA A 43 5.10 -6.77 -17.17
N HIS A 44 4.25 -6.91 -18.18
CA HIS A 44 3.45 -5.80 -18.71
C HIS A 44 2.31 -5.41 -17.75
N ILE A 45 1.69 -6.39 -17.09
CA ILE A 45 0.67 -6.14 -16.05
C ILE A 45 1.33 -5.50 -14.81
N ALA A 46 2.41 -6.08 -14.29
CA ALA A 46 3.12 -5.51 -13.13
C ALA A 46 3.59 -4.07 -13.37
N GLY A 47 4.12 -3.78 -14.58
CA GLY A 47 4.52 -2.43 -14.96
C GLY A 47 3.35 -1.43 -14.97
N LYS A 48 2.18 -1.84 -15.46
CA LYS A 48 0.97 -0.99 -15.46
C LYS A 48 0.48 -0.72 -14.03
N THR A 49 0.45 -1.73 -13.17
CA THR A 49 -0.05 -1.58 -11.78
C THR A 49 0.88 -0.69 -10.94
N VAL A 50 2.21 -0.73 -11.17
CA VAL A 50 3.16 0.20 -10.53
C VAL A 50 3.01 1.63 -11.06
N LEU A 51 2.74 1.82 -12.36
CA LEU A 51 2.49 3.15 -12.92
C LEU A 51 1.19 3.78 -12.40
N ILE A 52 0.14 2.98 -12.18
CA ILE A 52 -1.13 3.43 -11.58
C ILE A 52 -0.94 3.81 -10.10
N PHE A 53 0.03 3.23 -9.39
CA PHE A 53 0.33 3.63 -8.02
C PHE A 53 0.88 5.06 -7.91
N GLY A 54 1.58 5.54 -8.94
CA GLY A 54 2.21 6.86 -8.96
C GLY A 54 1.37 7.99 -9.57
N VAL A 55 0.20 7.68 -10.13
CA VAL A 55 -0.73 8.63 -10.77
C VAL A 55 -2.05 8.64 -10.00
#